data_AF-A0A2K5Z3X8-F1
#
_entry.id   AF-A0A2K5Z3X8-F1
#
_cell.length_a   1.000
_cell.length_b   1.000
_cell.length_c   1.000
_cell.angle_alpha   90.00
_cell.angle_beta   90.00
_cell.angle_gamma   90.00
#
_symmetry.space_group_name_H-M   'P 1'
#
loop_
_entity.id
_entity.type
_entity.pdbx_description
1 polymer ?
#
loop_
_entity_poly.entity_id
_entity_poly.type
_entity_poly.pdbx_seq_one_letter_code
_entity_poly.pdbx_strand_id
1 'polypeptide(L)'
;MAKSKNHTTHNQSRKWNMRFAKKHNKKGLKKMQANNAKAMSARAEAVKALVKPKEVKPKIPKGVSRKLDRLAYIAHPKFGKRAHARIAKGLRLCRPKAKAKDQTKAQAAAPASIPAQAPKGAQATTKATE
;
A
#
# COMPACT_ATOMS: atom_id res chain seq x y z
N MET A 1 -25.29 67.78 -13.76
CA MET A 1 -24.92 67.16 -15.05
C MET A 1 -23.47 66.69 -15.00
N ALA A 2 -23.20 65.41 -15.27
CA ALA A 2 -21.84 64.88 -15.31
C ALA A 2 -21.22 65.09 -16.70
N LYS A 3 -19.98 65.60 -16.78
CA LYS A 3 -19.26 65.80 -18.04
C LYS A 3 -18.49 64.53 -18.41
N SER A 4 -18.54 64.12 -19.69
CA SER A 4 -17.78 62.98 -20.23
C SER A 4 -16.72 63.45 -21.25
N LYS A 5 -15.77 62.56 -21.58
CA LYS A 5 -14.66 62.86 -22.49
C LYS A 5 -15.07 62.59 -23.94
N ASN A 6 -14.93 63.60 -24.80
CA ASN A 6 -15.47 63.58 -26.17
C ASN A 6 -14.60 62.85 -27.20
N HIS A 7 -13.28 63.04 -27.20
CA HIS A 7 -12.38 62.39 -28.15
C HIS A 7 -11.01 62.10 -27.52
N THR A 8 -10.43 60.93 -27.80
CA THR A 8 -9.07 60.60 -27.34
C THR A 8 -8.35 59.66 -28.30
N THR A 9 -7.14 60.05 -28.69
CA THR A 9 -6.17 59.20 -29.40
C THR A 9 -5.21 58.49 -28.44
N HIS A 10 -5.51 58.54 -27.14
CA HIS A 10 -4.73 57.85 -26.12
C HIS A 10 -4.63 56.36 -26.45
N ASN A 11 -3.41 55.81 -26.35
CA ASN A 11 -3.09 54.41 -26.60
C ASN A 11 -3.25 53.91 -28.07
N GLN A 12 -3.61 54.78 -29.03
CA GLN A 12 -3.74 54.39 -30.45
C GLN A 12 -2.38 54.01 -31.05
N SER A 13 -1.34 54.79 -30.77
CA SER A 13 0.04 54.50 -31.20
C SER A 13 0.54 53.14 -30.68
N ARG A 14 0.24 52.80 -29.41
CA ARG A 14 0.62 51.49 -28.82
C ARG A 14 -0.05 50.32 -29.55
N LYS A 15 -1.32 50.45 -29.95
CA LYS A 15 -2.03 49.41 -30.74
C LYS A 15 -1.42 49.20 -32.12
N TRP A 16 -0.92 50.26 -32.76
CA TRP A 16 -0.23 50.16 -34.05
C TRP A 16 1.17 49.55 -33.89
N ASN A 17 1.90 49.90 -32.83
CA ASN A 17 3.18 49.29 -32.50
C ASN A 17 3.09 47.77 -32.29
N MET A 18 1.97 47.26 -31.75
CA MET A 18 1.74 45.81 -31.64
C MET A 18 1.74 45.10 -33.02
N ARG A 19 1.22 45.75 -34.07
CA ARG A 19 1.24 45.18 -35.43
C ARG A 19 2.66 45.07 -35.97
N PHE A 20 3.49 46.08 -35.69
CA PHE A 20 4.90 46.08 -36.06
C PHE A 20 5.66 44.95 -35.37
N ALA A 21 5.49 44.79 -34.05
CA ALA A 21 6.10 43.68 -33.31
C ALA A 21 5.73 42.30 -33.91
N LYS A 22 4.43 42.09 -34.19
CA LYS A 22 3.95 40.84 -34.82
C LYS A 22 4.55 40.60 -36.21
N LYS A 23 4.74 41.66 -37.00
CA LYS A 23 5.38 41.60 -38.33
C LYS A 23 6.83 41.13 -38.24
N HIS A 24 7.57 41.57 -37.22
CA HIS A 24 9.01 41.27 -37.07
C HIS A 24 9.34 40.01 -36.26
N ASN A 25 8.35 39.30 -35.71
CA ASN A 25 8.58 38.10 -34.90
C ASN A 25 9.37 36.99 -35.61
N LYS A 26 9.29 36.90 -36.95
CA LYS A 26 10.05 35.90 -37.73
C LYS A 26 11.57 36.09 -37.63
N LYS A 27 12.05 37.31 -37.37
CA LYS A 27 13.49 37.62 -37.27
C LYS A 27 14.18 36.87 -36.13
N GLY A 28 13.45 36.55 -35.05
CA GLY A 28 13.97 35.85 -33.87
C GLY A 28 13.76 34.34 -33.87
N LEU A 29 13.09 33.77 -34.89
CA LEU A 29 12.55 32.42 -34.81
C LEU A 29 13.64 31.34 -34.62
N LYS A 30 14.74 31.40 -35.37
CA LYS A 30 15.85 30.43 -35.24
C LYS A 30 16.49 30.44 -33.85
N LYS A 31 16.66 31.63 -33.26
CA LYS A 31 17.21 31.78 -31.90
C LYS A 31 16.27 31.20 -30.85
N MET A 32 14.96 31.44 -31.02
CA MET A 32 13.92 30.87 -30.15
C MET A 32 13.89 29.34 -30.23
N GLN A 33 13.95 28.78 -31.44
CA GLN A 33 13.96 27.33 -31.63
C GLN A 33 15.17 26.67 -30.95
N ALA A 34 16.37 27.22 -31.12
CA ALA A 34 17.57 26.71 -30.48
C ALA A 34 17.49 26.81 -28.95
N ASN A 35 16.96 27.90 -28.40
CA ASN A 35 16.77 28.05 -26.95
C ASN A 35 15.75 27.03 -26.41
N ASN A 36 14.62 26.85 -27.10
CA ASN A 36 13.60 25.89 -26.72
C ASN A 36 14.15 24.45 -26.76
N ALA A 37 14.95 24.10 -27.78
CA ALA A 37 15.60 22.79 -27.85
C ALA A 37 16.54 22.55 -26.66
N LYS A 38 17.36 23.55 -26.31
CA LYS A 38 18.24 23.49 -25.11
C LYS A 38 17.45 23.36 -23.81
N ALA A 39 16.32 24.05 -23.68
CA ALA A 39 15.47 23.95 -22.51
C ALA A 39 14.83 22.55 -22.39
N MET A 40 14.39 21.96 -23.51
CA MET A 40 13.82 20.61 -23.53
C MET A 40 14.88 19.54 -23.21
N SER A 41 16.09 19.67 -23.75
CA SER A 41 17.19 18.74 -23.43
C SER A 41 17.57 18.81 -21.95
N ALA A 42 17.64 20.01 -21.36
CA ALA A 42 17.90 20.17 -19.93
C ALA A 42 16.80 19.53 -19.06
N ARG A 43 15.53 19.69 -19.45
CA ARG A 43 14.41 19.02 -18.76
C ARG A 43 14.48 17.50 -18.88
N ALA A 44 14.82 16.98 -20.05
CA ALA A 44 14.96 15.55 -20.27
C ALA A 44 16.07 14.94 -19.37
N GLU A 45 17.22 15.59 -19.27
CA GLU A 45 18.30 15.15 -18.38
C GLU A 45 17.92 15.24 -16.90
N ALA A 46 17.22 16.30 -16.49
CA ALA A 46 16.71 16.41 -15.11
C ALA A 46 15.72 15.29 -14.76
N VAL A 47 14.78 14.96 -15.65
CA VAL A 47 13.85 13.85 -15.45
C VAL A 47 14.59 12.52 -15.40
N LYS A 48 15.56 12.30 -16.29
CA LYS A 48 16.39 11.10 -16.30
C LYS A 48 17.20 10.94 -15.00
N ALA A 49 17.71 12.03 -14.44
CA ALA A 49 18.38 12.03 -13.15
C ALA A 49 17.43 11.71 -11.98
N LEU A 50 16.18 12.18 -12.02
CA LEU A 50 15.16 11.83 -11.03
C LEU A 50 14.68 10.37 -11.15
N VAL A 51 14.58 9.84 -12.37
CA VAL A 51 14.19 8.44 -12.64
C VAL A 51 15.32 7.46 -12.31
N LYS A 52 16.57 7.93 -12.34
CA LYS A 52 17.73 7.24 -11.76
C LYS A 52 18.11 7.91 -10.42
N PRO A 53 17.22 7.97 -9.41
CA PRO A 53 17.56 8.67 -8.19
C PRO A 53 18.72 7.93 -7.55
N LYS A 54 19.89 8.57 -7.61
CA LYS A 54 21.14 8.05 -7.09
C LYS A 54 21.06 8.09 -5.58
N GLU A 55 20.63 6.98 -4.98
CA GLU A 55 20.81 6.54 -3.58
C GLU A 55 20.81 7.61 -2.48
N VAL A 56 20.01 8.67 -2.61
CA VAL A 56 19.74 9.55 -1.47
C VAL A 56 18.83 8.76 -0.55
N LYS A 57 19.44 8.05 0.42
CA LYS A 57 18.74 7.27 1.44
C LYS A 57 17.59 8.11 1.98
N PRO A 58 16.33 7.75 1.71
CA PRO A 58 15.23 8.47 2.30
C PRO A 58 15.28 8.16 3.79
N LYS A 59 15.60 9.18 4.61
CA LYS A 59 15.46 9.12 6.07
C LYS A 59 13.97 9.16 6.37
N ILE A 60 13.26 8.06 6.11
CA ILE A 60 11.85 7.94 6.41
C ILE A 60 11.74 7.71 7.92
N PRO A 61 11.16 8.64 8.70
CA PRO A 61 10.84 8.36 10.08
C PRO A 61 9.84 7.20 10.08
N LYS A 62 10.10 6.16 10.87
CA LYS A 62 9.23 5.00 10.99
C LYS A 62 7.88 5.45 11.56
N GLY A 63 6.93 5.74 10.68
CA GLY A 63 5.56 6.09 10.99
C GLY A 63 4.76 4.90 11.52
N VAL A 64 3.59 5.22 12.08
CA VAL A 64 2.61 4.38 12.80
C VAL A 64 2.65 2.88 12.54
N SER A 65 2.37 2.11 13.59
CA SER A 65 2.46 0.65 13.53
C SER A 65 1.60 0.09 12.39
N ARG A 66 2.18 -0.83 11.61
CA ARG A 66 1.57 -1.50 10.44
C ARG A 66 0.18 -2.11 10.71
N LYS A 67 -0.20 -2.28 11.98
CA LYS A 67 -1.52 -2.77 12.41
C LYS A 67 -2.61 -1.72 12.19
N LEU A 68 -2.35 -0.45 12.49
CA LEU A 68 -3.34 0.62 12.31
C LEU A 68 -3.61 0.89 10.83
N ASP A 69 -2.54 0.96 10.01
CA ASP A 69 -2.68 1.11 8.55
C ASP A 69 -3.46 -0.05 7.93
N ARG A 70 -3.24 -1.28 8.42
CA ARG A 70 -4.00 -2.46 7.98
C ARG A 70 -5.48 -2.32 8.30
N LEU A 71 -5.84 -1.85 9.49
CA LEU A 71 -7.23 -1.64 9.88
C LEU A 71 -7.88 -0.52 9.04
N ALA A 72 -7.17 0.58 8.81
CA ALA A 72 -7.65 1.66 7.94
C ALA A 72 -7.89 1.18 6.50
N TYR A 73 -6.99 0.36 5.95
CA TYR A 73 -7.15 -0.24 4.63
C TYR A 73 -8.35 -1.20 4.56
N ILE A 74 -8.56 -2.01 5.59
CA ILE A 74 -9.72 -2.92 5.66
C ILE A 74 -11.01 -2.12 5.77
N ALA A 75 -11.10 -1.14 6.66
CA ALA A 75 -12.30 -0.32 6.84
C ALA A 75 -12.65 0.54 5.60
N HIS A 76 -11.70 0.77 4.69
CA HIS A 76 -11.93 1.63 3.54
C HIS A 76 -12.89 0.98 2.51
N PRO A 77 -14.02 1.62 2.16
CA PRO A 77 -15.08 1.00 1.37
C PRO A 77 -14.67 0.61 -0.06
N LYS A 78 -13.65 1.24 -0.66
CA LYS A 78 -13.16 0.88 -2.00
C LYS A 78 -12.08 -0.21 -1.98
N PHE A 79 -11.14 -0.12 -1.05
CA PHE A 79 -9.94 -0.96 -0.99
C PHE A 79 -10.16 -2.23 -0.16
N GLY A 80 -10.99 -2.15 0.88
CA GLY A 80 -11.26 -3.23 1.82
C GLY A 80 -12.21 -4.32 1.31
N LYS A 81 -12.86 -4.16 0.15
CA LYS A 81 -13.91 -5.08 -0.33
C LYS A 81 -13.47 -6.54 -0.37
N ARG A 82 -12.29 -6.80 -0.94
CA ARG A 82 -11.73 -8.16 -1.05
C ARG A 82 -11.28 -8.71 0.31
N ALA A 83 -10.80 -7.85 1.21
CA ALA A 83 -10.40 -8.24 2.56
C ALA A 83 -11.64 -8.63 3.38
N HIS A 84 -12.69 -7.80 3.37
CA HIS A 84 -13.96 -8.11 4.02
C HIS A 84 -14.60 -9.39 3.47
N ALA A 85 -14.62 -9.58 2.15
CA ALA A 85 -15.15 -10.80 1.56
C ALA A 85 -14.39 -12.06 2.03
N ARG A 86 -13.06 -11.98 2.17
CA ARG A 86 -12.25 -13.09 2.71
C ARG A 86 -12.52 -13.36 4.18
N ILE A 87 -12.63 -12.30 5.00
CA ILE A 87 -12.95 -12.42 6.43
C ILE A 87 -14.34 -13.06 6.59
N ALA A 88 -15.35 -12.57 5.87
CA ALA A 88 -16.69 -13.13 5.89
C ALA A 88 -16.73 -14.60 5.43
N LYS A 89 -15.96 -14.94 4.39
CA LYS A 89 -15.81 -16.35 3.95
C LYS A 89 -15.16 -17.22 5.01
N GLY A 90 -14.08 -16.76 5.64
CA GLY A 90 -13.40 -17.51 6.71
C GLY A 90 -14.26 -17.69 7.96
N LEU A 91 -15.11 -16.72 8.27
CA LEU A 91 -16.07 -16.81 9.38
C LEU A 91 -17.22 -17.78 9.08
N ARG A 92 -17.68 -17.85 7.83
CA ARG A 92 -18.80 -18.75 7.44
C ARG A 92 -18.34 -20.16 7.09
N LEU A 93 -17.17 -20.31 6.51
CA LEU A 93 -16.66 -21.60 6.04
C LEU A 93 -15.94 -22.31 7.19
N CYS A 94 -16.71 -22.98 8.05
CA CYS A 94 -16.13 -23.99 8.94
C CYS A 94 -15.60 -25.12 8.04
N ARG A 95 -14.29 -25.15 7.81
CA ARG A 95 -13.65 -26.22 7.04
C ARG A 95 -13.21 -27.30 8.03
N PRO A 96 -13.99 -28.39 8.23
CA PRO A 96 -13.49 -29.52 8.98
C PRO A 96 -12.27 -30.08 8.23
N LYS A 97 -11.14 -30.09 8.91
CA LYS A 97 -9.96 -30.82 8.46
C LYS A 97 -10.33 -32.31 8.56
N ALA A 98 -10.62 -32.97 7.44
CA ALA A 98 -10.89 -34.40 7.41
C ALA A 98 -9.71 -35.13 8.07
N LYS A 99 -9.97 -35.72 9.23
CA LYS A 99 -9.09 -36.71 9.86
C LYS A 99 -9.53 -38.05 9.26
N ALA A 100 -8.83 -38.52 8.23
CA ALA A 100 -8.92 -39.93 7.84
C ALA A 100 -8.40 -40.75 9.03
N LYS A 101 -9.30 -41.57 9.58
CA LYS A 101 -9.07 -42.44 10.71
C LYS A 101 -8.95 -43.85 10.12
N ASP A 102 -7.80 -44.16 9.54
CA ASP A 102 -7.53 -45.52 9.08
C ASP A 102 -7.13 -46.36 10.30
N GLN A 103 -8.11 -47.09 10.80
CA GLN A 103 -7.87 -48.33 11.53
C GLN A 103 -7.26 -49.34 10.54
N THR A 104 -5.95 -49.52 10.58
CA THR A 104 -5.35 -50.77 10.07
C THR A 104 -5.27 -51.75 11.24
N LYS A 105 -6.25 -52.64 11.31
CA LYS A 105 -6.19 -53.89 12.08
C LYS A 105 -5.67 -54.97 11.14
N ALA A 106 -4.50 -55.54 11.45
CA ALA A 106 -4.22 -56.99 11.45
C ALA A 106 -2.71 -57.25 11.38
N GLN A 107 -2.14 -57.73 12.49
CA GLN A 107 -1.29 -58.91 12.41
C GLN A 107 -1.38 -59.67 13.73
N ALA A 108 -1.89 -60.88 13.62
CA ALA A 108 -1.97 -61.88 14.66
C ALA A 108 -0.58 -62.52 14.85
N ALA A 109 -0.11 -62.58 16.09
CA ALA A 109 0.70 -63.67 16.63
C ALA A 109 0.86 -63.46 18.15
N ALA A 110 0.25 -64.34 18.95
CA ALA A 110 0.63 -64.62 20.34
C ALA A 110 1.56 -65.87 20.29
N PRO A 111 2.40 -66.20 21.30
CA PRO A 111 2.01 -66.18 22.71
C PRO A 111 3.08 -65.81 23.78
N ALA A 112 2.56 -65.62 25.01
CA ALA A 112 3.12 -65.97 26.32
C ALA A 112 4.37 -65.24 26.87
N SER A 113 4.17 -64.36 27.87
CA SER A 113 4.56 -64.60 29.28
C SER A 113 4.35 -63.36 30.17
N ILE A 114 3.83 -63.61 31.38
CA ILE A 114 3.54 -62.67 32.49
C ILE A 114 4.78 -62.62 33.43
N PRO A 115 5.12 -61.47 34.04
CA PRO A 115 4.90 -61.24 35.50
C PRO A 115 4.32 -59.84 35.79
N ALA A 116 3.25 -59.70 36.58
CA ALA A 116 3.20 -59.61 38.05
C ALA A 116 3.72 -58.27 38.62
N GLN A 117 2.82 -57.37 39.06
CA GLN A 117 2.71 -56.86 40.44
C GLN A 117 1.74 -55.67 40.57
N ALA A 118 1.02 -55.66 41.69
CA ALA A 118 -0.11 -54.79 42.05
C ALA A 118 0.30 -53.39 42.54
N PRO A 119 -0.69 -52.49 42.74
CA PRO A 119 -0.69 -51.71 43.97
C PRO A 119 -2.10 -51.66 44.60
N LYS A 120 -2.26 -52.26 45.78
CA LYS A 120 -3.40 -52.02 46.68
C LYS A 120 -2.95 -52.09 48.13
N GLY A 121 -3.08 -50.97 48.84
CA GLY A 121 -3.16 -50.87 50.29
C GLY A 121 -3.91 -49.55 50.57
N ALA A 122 -5.23 -49.54 50.70
CA ALA A 122 -6.10 -50.06 51.76
C ALA A 122 -6.34 -49.00 52.86
N GLN A 123 -7.63 -48.74 53.04
CA GLN A 123 -8.25 -47.72 53.87
C GLN A 123 -8.66 -48.34 55.23
N ALA A 124 -8.33 -47.62 56.31
CA ALA A 124 -9.02 -47.48 57.60
C ALA A 124 -9.10 -48.63 58.62
N THR A 125 -8.82 -48.29 59.88
CA THR A 125 -9.73 -48.27 61.06
C THR A 125 -9.08 -48.66 62.39
N THR A 126 -9.28 -47.76 63.38
CA THR A 126 -9.67 -47.98 64.79
C THR A 126 -8.72 -48.46 65.89
N LYS A 127 -8.68 -47.59 66.92
CA LYS A 127 -8.81 -47.79 68.38
C LYS A 127 -7.56 -47.90 69.27
N ALA A 128 -7.76 -47.37 70.47
CA ALA A 128 -6.84 -46.93 71.51
C ALA A 128 -6.64 -47.96 72.65
N THR A 129 -6.06 -47.47 73.77
CA THR A 129 -5.60 -48.12 75.03
C THR A 129 -4.26 -48.84 74.86
N GLU A 130 -3.19 -48.50 75.57
CA GLU A 130 -3.02 -48.14 77.00
C GLU A 130 -2.33 -46.78 77.23
#